data_AF-A0A4P6YGX1-F1
#
_entry.id   AF-A0A4P6YGX1-F1
#
_cell.length_a   1.000
_cell.length_b   1.000
_cell.length_c   1.000
_cell.angle_alpha   90.00
_cell.angle_beta   90.00
_cell.angle_gamma   90.00
#
_symmetry.space_group_name_H-M   'P 1'
#
loop_
_entity.id
_entity.type
_entity.pdbx_description
1 polymer ?
#
loop_
_entity_poly.entity_id
_entity_poly.type
_entity_poly.pdbx_seq_one_letter_code
_entity_poly.pdbx_strand_id
1 'polypeptide(L)'
;MKTIFYLAILYFSALSCSKSEGDNSTKPSVVGKWKQIELYNSDGGSSPSWHTITNGYTIELLSNGTFNSTKHSECTTGSYTISSTNEISMTYNCSGFTNNFIEKIETITNTQLILKPIYINCDEGCSVKFAKLN
;
A
#
# COMPACT_ATOMS: atom_id res chain seq x y z
N MET A 1 -61.53 32.28 -33.25
CA MET A 1 -60.51 33.25 -32.78
C MET A 1 -59.84 32.58 -31.56
N LYS A 2 -58.94 31.61 -31.74
CA LYS A 2 -57.46 31.74 -31.78
C LYS A 2 -56.89 32.68 -30.71
N THR A 3 -56.78 32.18 -29.48
CA THR A 3 -55.89 32.70 -28.43
C THR A 3 -54.80 31.66 -28.18
N ILE A 4 -53.74 31.75 -28.99
CA ILE A 4 -52.44 31.14 -28.71
C ILE A 4 -51.63 32.25 -28.05
N PHE A 5 -51.28 32.09 -26.78
CA PHE A 5 -50.23 32.90 -26.16
C PHE A 5 -49.17 31.97 -25.58
N TYR A 6 -48.01 32.07 -26.21
CA TYR A 6 -46.80 31.31 -26.01
C TYR A 6 -46.25 31.55 -24.60
N LEU A 7 -46.19 30.50 -23.78
CA LEU A 7 -45.37 30.53 -22.57
C LEU A 7 -43.94 30.23 -22.97
N ALA A 8 -43.11 31.26 -22.88
CA ALA A 8 -41.71 31.26 -23.26
C ALA A 8 -40.92 30.19 -22.48
N ILE A 9 -40.21 29.40 -23.26
CA ILE A 9 -39.26 28.38 -22.87
C ILE A 9 -38.08 29.03 -22.14
N LEU A 10 -37.80 28.60 -20.91
CA LEU A 10 -36.61 28.99 -20.16
C LEU A 10 -35.74 27.75 -19.91
N TYR A 11 -35.06 27.31 -20.98
CA TYR A 11 -33.90 26.42 -20.85
C TYR A 11 -32.70 27.27 -20.40
N PHE A 12 -32.40 27.24 -19.10
CA PHE A 12 -31.06 27.57 -18.62
C PHE A 12 -30.39 26.27 -18.17
N SER A 13 -29.95 25.49 -19.15
CA SER A 13 -28.96 24.44 -18.94
C SER A 13 -27.62 25.11 -18.67
N ALA A 14 -27.33 25.40 -17.41
CA ALA A 14 -25.96 25.65 -16.97
C ALA A 14 -25.22 24.30 -16.95
N LEU A 15 -24.73 23.90 -18.13
CA LEU A 15 -23.64 22.93 -18.23
C LEU A 15 -22.37 23.63 -17.71
N SER A 16 -22.27 23.76 -16.39
CA SER A 16 -20.99 24.00 -15.74
C SER A 16 -20.17 22.72 -15.85
N CYS A 17 -19.52 22.57 -17.00
CA CYS A 17 -18.42 21.65 -17.15
C CYS A 17 -17.25 22.29 -16.42
N SER A 18 -17.18 22.10 -15.09
CA SER A 18 -15.90 22.22 -14.43
C SER A 18 -15.02 21.15 -15.04
N LYS A 19 -14.07 21.57 -15.88
CA LYS A 19 -12.88 20.76 -16.09
C LYS A 19 -12.30 20.55 -14.71
N SER A 20 -12.58 19.39 -14.12
CA SER A 20 -11.69 18.83 -13.12
C SER A 20 -10.39 18.64 -13.87
N GLU A 21 -9.48 19.60 -13.73
CA GLU A 21 -8.07 19.29 -13.88
C GLU A 21 -7.87 18.11 -12.93
N GLY A 22 -7.72 16.93 -13.53
CA GLY A 22 -7.48 15.72 -12.79
C GLY A 22 -6.23 16.00 -11.98
N ASP A 23 -6.40 16.11 -10.67
CA ASP A 23 -5.30 16.11 -9.73
C ASP A 23 -4.53 14.82 -10.02
N ASN A 24 -3.45 14.97 -10.78
CA ASN A 24 -2.56 13.89 -11.19
C ASN A 24 -1.63 13.53 -10.02
N SER A 25 -2.08 13.77 -8.77
CA SER A 25 -1.53 13.12 -7.60
C SER A 25 -1.85 11.63 -7.72
N THR A 26 -0.96 10.91 -8.41
CA THR A 26 -0.96 9.45 -8.39
C THR A 26 -0.88 9.05 -6.91
N LYS A 27 -1.99 8.53 -6.36
CA LYS A 27 -2.03 8.10 -4.97
C LYS A 27 -0.85 7.15 -4.72
N PRO A 28 -0.11 7.30 -3.60
CA PRO A 28 0.99 6.41 -3.29
C PRO A 28 0.54 4.94 -3.41
N SER A 29 1.28 4.16 -4.18
CA SER A 29 0.98 2.76 -4.46
C SER A 29 2.07 1.87 -3.89
N VAL A 30 1.66 0.72 -3.33
CA VAL A 30 2.62 -0.29 -2.83
C VAL A 30 3.37 -0.96 -3.96
N VAL A 31 2.85 -0.87 -5.19
CA VAL A 31 3.50 -1.45 -6.37
C VAL A 31 4.87 -0.82 -6.58
N GLY A 32 5.85 -1.69 -6.77
CA GLY A 32 7.25 -1.33 -6.95
C GLY A 32 8.18 -2.22 -6.15
N LYS A 33 9.48 -1.92 -6.27
CA LYS A 33 10.55 -2.64 -5.60
C LYS A 33 11.00 -1.86 -4.37
N TRP A 34 11.17 -2.56 -3.26
CA TRP A 34 11.41 -1.99 -1.94
C TRP A 34 12.56 -2.73 -1.26
N LYS A 35 13.45 -2.01 -0.59
CA LYS A 35 14.56 -2.55 0.22
C LYS A 35 14.33 -2.23 1.68
N GLN A 36 14.36 -3.23 2.55
CA GLN A 36 14.34 -3.01 4.00
C GLN A 36 15.57 -2.21 4.40
N ILE A 37 15.35 -1.11 5.12
CA ILE A 37 16.41 -0.20 5.57
C ILE A 37 16.42 -0.01 7.09
N GLU A 38 15.28 -0.20 7.77
CA GLU A 38 15.21 -0.09 9.22
C GLU A 38 14.22 -1.10 9.81
N LEU A 39 14.50 -1.50 11.05
CA LEU A 39 13.61 -2.29 11.89
C LEU A 39 13.31 -1.47 13.15
N TYR A 40 12.03 -1.35 13.49
CA TYR A 40 11.60 -0.88 14.78
C TYR A 40 11.27 -2.08 15.66
N ASN A 41 11.82 -2.09 16.87
CA ASN A 41 11.49 -3.03 17.92
C ASN A 41 11.56 -2.30 19.27
N SER A 42 10.64 -2.64 20.15
CA SER A 42 10.60 -2.17 21.53
C SER A 42 10.64 -3.39 22.43
N ASP A 43 11.36 -3.29 23.55
CA ASP A 43 11.38 -4.29 24.61
C ASP A 43 10.45 -3.93 25.77
N GLY A 44 9.58 -2.93 25.57
CA GLY A 44 8.68 -2.40 26.61
C GLY A 44 9.39 -1.47 27.59
N GLY A 45 10.69 -1.22 27.40
CA GLY A 45 11.49 -0.28 28.17
C GLY A 45 11.45 1.15 27.64
N SER A 46 12.41 1.95 28.09
CA SER A 46 12.45 3.40 27.86
C SER A 46 13.06 3.83 26.52
N SER A 47 13.45 2.90 25.65
CA SER A 47 14.20 3.22 24.42
C SER A 47 13.73 2.47 23.18
N PRO A 48 12.42 2.51 22.84
CA PRO A 48 11.98 2.09 21.52
C PRO A 48 12.66 2.95 20.45
N SER A 49 13.30 2.31 19.47
CA SER A 49 14.00 3.06 18.42
C SER A 49 14.02 2.32 17.09
N TRP A 50 14.23 3.08 16.02
CA TRP A 50 14.50 2.52 14.70
C TRP A 50 15.98 2.17 14.61
N HIS A 51 16.27 0.95 14.16
CA HIS A 51 17.63 0.45 13.92
C HIS A 51 17.87 0.28 12.43
N THR A 52 18.95 0.85 11.91
CA THR A 52 19.35 0.70 10.51
C THR A 52 19.76 -0.74 10.20
N ILE A 53 19.32 -1.25 9.05
CA ILE A 53 19.60 -2.59 8.53
C ILE A 53 20.42 -2.47 7.24
N THR A 54 21.69 -2.86 7.29
CA THR A 54 22.60 -2.79 6.12
C THR A 54 22.28 -3.86 5.07
N ASN A 55 21.92 -5.07 5.49
CA ASN A 55 21.67 -6.23 4.62
C ASN A 55 20.19 -6.63 4.59
N GLY A 56 19.28 -5.65 4.50
CA GLY A 56 17.84 -5.91 4.50
C GLY A 56 17.38 -6.72 3.30
N TYR A 57 16.23 -7.38 3.39
CA TYR A 57 15.66 -8.06 2.21
C TYR A 57 15.01 -7.08 1.24
N THR A 58 14.77 -7.52 0.01
CA THR A 58 13.94 -6.79 -0.94
C THR A 58 12.60 -7.46 -1.13
N ILE A 59 11.56 -6.66 -1.36
CA ILE A 59 10.26 -7.10 -1.85
C ILE A 59 9.86 -6.29 -3.06
N GLU A 60 9.39 -6.95 -4.11
CA GLU A 60 8.83 -6.34 -5.31
C GLU A 60 7.36 -6.72 -5.41
N LEU A 61 6.48 -5.74 -5.26
CA LEU A 61 5.04 -5.91 -5.39
C LEU A 61 4.63 -5.54 -6.81
N LEU A 62 4.13 -6.51 -7.58
CA LEU A 62 3.76 -6.35 -8.98
C LEU A 62 2.27 -6.01 -9.11
N SER A 63 1.92 -5.20 -10.11
CA SER A 63 0.54 -4.72 -10.33
C SER A 63 -0.48 -5.83 -10.60
N ASN A 64 -0.03 -7.03 -10.93
CA ASN A 64 -0.86 -8.22 -11.13
C ASN A 64 -1.20 -8.97 -9.82
N GLY A 65 -0.81 -8.44 -8.65
CA GLY A 65 -1.06 -9.09 -7.35
C GLY A 65 -0.07 -10.22 -7.00
N THR A 66 1.08 -10.27 -7.66
CA THR A 66 2.17 -11.20 -7.31
C THR A 66 3.37 -10.44 -6.74
N PHE A 67 4.24 -11.14 -6.03
CA PHE A 67 5.45 -10.52 -5.49
C PHE A 67 6.69 -11.40 -5.65
N ASN A 68 7.85 -10.74 -5.69
CA ASN A 68 9.17 -11.35 -5.51
C ASN A 68 9.76 -10.88 -4.18
N SER A 69 10.44 -11.76 -3.43
CA SER A 69 11.00 -11.46 -2.12
C SER A 69 12.32 -12.20 -1.92
N THR A 70 13.30 -11.54 -1.29
CA THR A 70 14.54 -12.18 -0.85
C THR A 70 14.54 -12.49 0.65
N LYS A 71 13.39 -12.39 1.32
CA LYS A 71 13.27 -12.64 2.77
C LYS A 71 13.49 -14.12 3.12
N HIS A 72 13.02 -15.02 2.26
CA HIS A 72 13.13 -16.46 2.41
C HIS A 72 13.85 -17.02 1.17
N SER A 73 15.04 -17.59 1.35
CA SER A 73 15.86 -18.13 0.25
C SER A 73 15.23 -19.34 -0.44
N GLU A 74 14.43 -20.08 0.32
CA GLU A 74 13.73 -21.31 -0.06
C GLU A 74 12.42 -21.04 -0.80
N CYS A 75 11.87 -19.82 -0.68
CA CYS A 75 10.71 -19.40 -1.43
C CYS A 75 10.71 -17.90 -1.68
N THR A 76 10.88 -17.52 -2.94
CA THR A 76 11.11 -16.12 -3.33
C THR A 76 9.91 -15.49 -4.02
N THR A 77 8.83 -16.24 -4.25
CA THR A 77 7.66 -15.75 -4.99
C THR A 77 6.36 -16.02 -4.24
N GLY A 78 5.32 -15.27 -4.58
CA GLY A 78 3.99 -15.46 -4.03
C GLY A 78 2.95 -14.54 -4.62
N SER A 79 1.77 -14.55 -4.03
CA SER A 79 0.68 -13.63 -4.32
C SER A 79 0.37 -12.76 -3.11
N TYR A 80 -0.14 -11.57 -3.36
CA TYR A 80 -0.59 -10.67 -2.31
C TYR A 80 -1.96 -10.07 -2.61
N THR A 81 -2.68 -9.74 -1.55
CA THR A 81 -3.93 -8.97 -1.59
C THR A 81 -3.83 -7.81 -0.61
N ILE A 82 -4.58 -6.75 -0.88
CA ILE A 82 -4.69 -5.60 0.02
C ILE A 82 -6.16 -5.46 0.42
N SER A 83 -6.44 -5.45 1.73
CA SER A 83 -7.79 -5.24 2.25
C SER A 83 -8.21 -3.78 2.19
N SER A 84 -9.49 -3.50 2.42
CA SER A 84 -10.00 -2.14 2.62
C SER A 84 -9.50 -1.48 3.91
N THR A 85 -8.91 -2.26 4.83
CA THR A 85 -8.34 -1.79 6.11
C THR A 85 -6.83 -1.54 6.03
N ASN A 86 -6.26 -1.49 4.81
CA ASN A 86 -4.82 -1.31 4.56
C ASN A 86 -3.95 -2.44 5.15
N GLU A 87 -4.45 -3.68 5.12
CA GLU A 87 -3.65 -4.86 5.42
C GLU A 87 -3.21 -5.53 4.13
N ILE A 88 -1.92 -5.86 4.03
CA ILE A 88 -1.38 -6.66 2.94
C ILE A 88 -1.21 -8.11 3.44
N SER A 89 -1.90 -9.04 2.79
CA SER A 89 -1.74 -10.48 3.02
C SER A 89 -0.82 -11.04 1.95
N MET A 90 0.29 -11.64 2.33
CA MET A 90 1.30 -12.23 1.44
C MET A 90 1.36 -13.74 1.63
N THR A 91 1.04 -14.47 0.56
CA THR A 91 1.06 -15.93 0.53
C THR A 91 2.15 -16.39 -0.42
N TYR A 92 3.17 -17.04 0.12
CA TYR A 92 4.24 -17.65 -0.67
C TYR A 92 3.70 -18.91 -1.38
N ASN A 93 4.15 -19.14 -2.62
CA ASN A 93 3.57 -20.17 -3.52
C ASN A 93 4.46 -21.39 -3.75
N CYS A 94 5.49 -21.60 -2.93
CA CYS A 94 6.41 -22.74 -3.08
C CYS A 94 5.91 -23.98 -2.33
N SER A 95 6.18 -25.15 -2.91
CA SER A 95 5.81 -26.43 -2.30
C SER A 95 6.52 -26.62 -0.96
N GLY A 96 5.78 -27.02 0.08
CA GLY A 96 6.30 -27.19 1.43
C GLY A 96 6.49 -25.88 2.22
N PHE A 97 6.21 -24.71 1.63
CA PHE A 97 6.28 -23.41 2.30
C PHE A 97 4.87 -22.81 2.42
N THR A 98 4.13 -23.25 3.44
CA THR A 98 2.78 -22.75 3.74
C THR A 98 2.82 -21.75 4.88
N ASN A 99 3.14 -20.50 4.55
CA ASN A 99 3.04 -19.37 5.47
C ASN A 99 2.26 -18.22 4.82
N ASN A 100 1.26 -17.70 5.53
CA ASN A 100 0.57 -16.46 5.20
C ASN A 100 1.06 -15.37 6.15
N PHE A 101 1.58 -14.29 5.59
CA PHE A 101 2.09 -13.16 6.35
C PHE A 101 1.14 -11.98 6.16
N ILE A 102 0.54 -11.51 7.24
CA ILE A 102 -0.36 -10.36 7.21
C ILE A 102 0.34 -9.18 7.88
N GLU A 103 0.45 -8.08 7.14
CA GLU A 103 1.13 -6.87 7.57
C GLU A 103 0.16 -5.69 7.44
N LYS A 104 0.12 -4.80 8.42
CA LYS A 104 -0.60 -3.53 8.32
C LYS A 104 0.28 -2.49 7.64
N ILE A 105 -0.26 -1.79 6.65
CA ILE A 105 0.41 -0.65 6.02
C ILE A 105 0.25 0.56 6.93
N GLU A 106 1.31 0.94 7.64
CA GLU A 106 1.31 2.10 8.54
C GLU A 106 1.62 3.40 7.78
N THR A 107 2.48 3.32 6.77
CA THR A 107 2.87 4.48 5.96
C THR A 107 3.17 4.05 4.54
N ILE A 108 2.72 4.84 3.58
CA ILE A 108 3.05 4.68 2.17
C ILE A 108 3.24 6.04 1.50
N THR A 109 4.40 6.21 0.87
CA THR A 109 4.75 7.38 0.06
C THR A 109 5.39 6.91 -1.25
N ASN A 110 5.82 7.85 -2.10
CA ASN A 110 6.55 7.52 -3.32
C ASN A 110 7.95 6.94 -3.06
N THR A 111 8.50 7.09 -1.85
CA THR A 111 9.88 6.69 -1.52
C THR A 111 9.97 5.77 -0.30
N GLN A 112 8.90 5.65 0.48
CA GLN A 112 8.90 4.90 1.74
C GLN A 112 7.64 4.03 1.88
N LEU A 113 7.85 2.85 2.44
CA LEU A 113 6.80 1.94 2.88
C LEU A 113 7.12 1.49 4.31
N ILE A 114 6.15 1.56 5.22
CA ILE A 114 6.27 1.02 6.58
C ILE A 114 5.18 -0.03 6.78
N LEU A 115 5.60 -1.24 7.12
CA LEU A 115 4.74 -2.38 7.39
C LEU A 115 4.86 -2.77 8.86
N LYS A 116 3.73 -3.03 9.51
CA LYS A 116 3.67 -3.58 10.85
C LYS A 116 3.18 -5.03 10.80
N PRO A 117 3.98 -6.01 11.25
CA PRO A 117 3.56 -7.39 11.32
C PRO A 117 2.37 -7.55 12.28
N ILE A 118 1.30 -8.20 11.82
CA ILE A 118 0.18 -8.58 12.69
C ILE A 118 0.08 -10.09 12.92
N TYR A 119 0.92 -10.87 12.23
CA TYR A 119 1.00 -12.32 12.39
C TYR A 119 1.94 -12.77 13.53
N ILE A 120 2.65 -11.84 14.16
CA ILE A 120 3.47 -12.08 15.35
C ILE A 120 2.96 -11.22 16.51
N ASN A 121 3.02 -11.77 17.72
CA ASN A 121 2.82 -10.99 18.92
C ASN A 121 4.00 -10.05 19.10
N CYS A 122 3.68 -8.79 19.28
CA CYS A 122 4.63 -7.71 19.31
C CYS A 122 4.01 -6.58 20.14
N ASP A 123 3.73 -6.92 21.40
CA ASP A 123 2.90 -6.14 22.30
C ASP A 123 3.57 -4.79 22.61
N GLU A 124 4.89 -4.78 22.60
CA GLU A 124 5.74 -3.62 22.83
C GLU A 124 5.96 -2.78 21.55
N GLY A 125 5.70 -3.36 20.38
CA GLY A 125 5.72 -2.70 19.07
C GLY A 125 6.88 -3.11 18.15
N CYS A 126 6.55 -3.37 16.89
CA CYS A 126 7.50 -3.60 15.81
C CYS A 126 6.93 -3.13 14.48
N SER A 127 7.83 -2.63 13.64
CA SER A 127 7.54 -2.21 12.27
C SER A 127 8.79 -2.36 11.41
N VAL A 128 8.60 -2.60 10.12
CA VAL A 128 9.67 -2.72 9.13
C VAL A 128 9.54 -1.57 8.15
N LYS A 129 10.64 -0.83 7.95
CA LYS A 129 10.68 0.30 7.02
C LYS A 129 11.48 -0.06 5.78
N PHE A 130 10.93 0.32 4.65
CA PHE A 130 11.51 0.11 3.34
C PHE A 130 11.71 1.44 2.60
N ALA A 131 12.79 1.50 1.83
CA ALA A 131 13.01 2.52 0.81
C ALA A 131 12.66 1.94 -0.56
N LYS A 132 12.06 2.77 -1.42
CA LYS A 132 11.80 2.39 -2.81
C LYS A 132 13.13 2.29 -3.57
N LEU A 133 13.28 1.23 -4.36
CA LEU A 133 14.38 1.10 -5.32
C LEU A 133 13.92 1.70 -6.65
N ASN A 134 14.79 2.51 -7.26
CA ASN A 134 14.58 3.12 -8.57
C ASN A 134 14.67 2.10 -9.70
#